data_AF-A0A0A1XN83-F1
#
_entry.id   AF-A0A0A1XN83-F1
#
_cell.length_a   1.000
_cell.length_b   1.000
_cell.length_c   1.000
_cell.angle_alpha   90.00
_cell.angle_beta   90.00
_cell.angle_gamma   90.00
#
_symmetry.space_group_name_H-M   'P 1'
#
loop_
_entity.id
_entity.type
_entity.pdbx_description
1 polymer ?
#
loop_
_entity_poly.entity_id
_entity_poly.type
_entity_poly.pdbx_seq_one_letter_code
_entity_poly.pdbx_strand_id
1 'polypeptide(L)'
;MLRSRNKKLSWYYAVCFTAFWIILYVAIVVQQVNHLPTPLTYKDAATHTDQFIAERAEHFLLKLSNLGPKVLGSEANEVKAVQLIMDEISAIQKQKSDYFDIEVDKQVVSGQYSATRLYQGVQNVIVKLSAKTSTSSNYLLINAHFDSVPTSPGA
;
A
#
# COMPACT_ATOMS: atom_id res chain seq x y z
N MET A 1 59.96 -37.11 -5.07
CA MET A 1 58.86 -36.14 -5.29
C MET A 1 57.68 -36.58 -4.42
N LEU A 2 57.54 -36.05 -3.20
CA LEU A 2 56.48 -36.45 -2.27
C LEU A 2 55.15 -35.81 -2.71
N ARG A 3 54.24 -36.63 -3.24
CA ARG A 3 52.90 -36.22 -3.65
C ARG A 3 52.07 -35.98 -2.40
N SER A 4 51.92 -34.72 -2.00
CA SER A 4 51.01 -34.31 -0.92
C SER A 4 49.61 -34.87 -1.19
N ARG A 5 49.14 -35.79 -0.34
CA ARG A 5 47.74 -36.24 -0.36
C ARG A 5 46.89 -35.07 0.12
N ASN A 6 46.15 -34.44 -0.80
CA ASN A 6 45.08 -33.52 -0.45
C ASN A 6 44.13 -34.25 0.52
N LYS A 7 44.14 -33.84 1.79
CA LYS A 7 43.20 -34.34 2.79
C LYS A 7 41.81 -33.91 2.33
N LYS A 8 40.99 -34.87 1.91
CA LYS A 8 39.60 -34.60 1.51
C LYS A 8 38.84 -34.12 2.74
N LEU A 9 38.16 -33.00 2.60
CA LEU A 9 37.31 -32.45 3.65
C LEU A 9 36.18 -33.44 3.94
N SER A 10 35.93 -33.72 5.21
CA SER A 10 34.87 -34.64 5.62
C SER A 10 33.47 -34.05 5.34
N TRP A 11 32.49 -34.91 5.09
CA TRP A 11 31.13 -34.53 4.70
C TRP A 11 30.43 -33.62 5.74
N TYR A 12 30.75 -33.77 7.03
CA TYR A 12 30.13 -32.97 8.10
C TYR A 12 30.46 -31.47 7.98
N TYR A 13 31.59 -31.08 7.37
CA TYR A 13 31.89 -29.67 7.13
C TYR A 13 30.92 -29.03 6.14
N ALA A 14 30.41 -29.79 5.17
CA ALA A 14 29.39 -29.30 4.25
C ALA A 14 28.08 -29.03 5.00
N VAL A 15 27.69 -29.91 5.93
CA VAL A 15 26.51 -29.71 6.78
C VAL A 15 26.66 -28.45 7.65
N CYS A 16 27.80 -28.28 8.33
CA CYS A 16 28.06 -27.09 9.14
C CYS A 16 28.04 -25.80 8.31
N PHE A 17 28.64 -25.82 7.11
CA PHE A 17 28.66 -24.68 6.20
C PHE A 17 27.25 -24.31 5.74
N THR A 18 26.44 -25.28 5.31
CA THR A 18 25.05 -25.03 4.92
C THR A 18 24.20 -24.53 6.09
N ALA A 19 24.33 -25.13 7.27
CA ALA A 19 23.63 -24.69 8.47
C ALA A 19 23.99 -23.25 8.85
N PHE A 20 25.26 -22.87 8.74
CA PHE A 20 25.71 -21.49 8.95
C PHE A 20 24.97 -20.50 8.04
N TRP A 21 24.87 -20.79 6.74
CA TRP A 21 24.16 -19.91 5.81
C TRP A 21 22.65 -19.85 6.05
N ILE A 22 22.02 -20.97 6.43
CA ILE A 22 20.60 -20.99 6.81
C ILE A 22 20.37 -20.12 8.04
N ILE A 23 21.20 -20.27 9.08
CA ILE A 23 21.10 -19.47 10.29
C ILE A 23 21.29 -17.98 9.97
N LEU A 24 22.29 -17.65 9.15
CA LEU A 24 22.56 -16.26 8.74
C LEU A 24 21.37 -15.67 7.94
N TYR A 25 20.78 -16.45 7.04
CA TYR A 25 19.59 -16.05 6.28
C TYR A 25 18.39 -15.79 7.20
N VAL A 26 18.10 -16.68 8.16
CA VAL A 26 17.00 -16.50 9.10
C VAL A 26 17.25 -15.33 10.06
N ALA A 27 18.47 -15.19 10.57
CA ALA A 27 18.80 -14.16 11.56
C ALA A 27 18.84 -12.75 10.96
N ILE A 28 19.27 -12.60 9.70
CA ILE A 28 19.44 -11.29 9.07
C ILE A 28 18.31 -11.03 8.07
N VAL A 29 18.18 -11.86 7.04
CA VAL A 29 17.30 -11.58 5.90
C VAL A 29 15.85 -11.65 6.32
N VAL A 30 15.44 -12.73 7.00
CA VAL A 30 14.03 -12.90 7.42
C VAL A 30 13.64 -11.82 8.42
N GLN A 31 14.52 -11.46 9.37
CA GLN A 31 14.23 -10.42 10.34
C GLN A 31 14.13 -9.04 9.68
N GLN A 32 15.09 -8.65 8.83
CA GLN A 32 15.05 -7.33 8.19
C GLN A 32 13.91 -7.18 7.19
N VAL A 33 13.61 -8.22 6.41
CA VAL A 33 12.56 -8.16 5.38
C VAL A 33 11.16 -8.17 6.01
N ASN A 34 10.97 -8.88 7.13
CA ASN A 34 9.65 -9.04 7.75
C ASN A 34 9.46 -8.20 9.03
N HIS A 35 10.34 -7.23 9.30
CA HIS A 35 10.16 -6.32 10.43
C HIS A 35 9.11 -5.25 10.10
N LEU A 36 7.84 -5.63 10.20
CA LEU A 36 6.72 -4.70 10.13
C LEU A 36 6.24 -4.35 11.54
N PRO A 37 5.73 -3.12 11.77
CA PRO A 37 5.04 -2.79 13.02
C PRO A 37 3.90 -3.77 13.31
N THR A 38 3.65 -4.06 14.58
CA THR A 38 2.52 -4.90 15.00
C THR A 38 1.21 -4.30 14.49
N PRO A 39 0.38 -5.06 13.73
CA PRO A 39 -0.87 -4.54 13.22
C PRO A 39 -1.90 -4.36 14.34
N LEU A 40 -2.40 -3.14 14.53
CA LEU A 40 -3.45 -2.84 15.51
C LEU A 40 -4.84 -3.14 14.95
N THR A 41 -5.74 -3.56 15.84
CA THR A 41 -7.13 -3.94 15.54
C THR A 41 -8.12 -2.92 16.10
N TYR A 42 -9.42 -3.07 15.82
CA TYR A 42 -10.47 -2.21 16.40
C TYR A 42 -10.49 -2.26 17.94
N LYS A 43 -10.07 -3.37 18.55
CA LYS A 43 -9.97 -3.51 20.01
C LYS A 43 -8.94 -2.56 20.61
N ASP A 44 -7.90 -2.25 19.84
CA ASP A 44 -6.78 -1.39 20.27
C ASP A 44 -7.08 0.10 20.06
N ALA A 45 -8.10 0.43 19.27
CA ALA A 45 -8.39 1.80 18.84
C ALA A 45 -8.74 2.76 19.99
N ALA A 46 -9.32 2.25 21.09
CA ALA A 46 -9.68 3.07 22.24
C ALA A 46 -8.46 3.50 23.06
N THR A 47 -7.39 2.70 23.08
CA THR A 47 -6.16 2.96 23.84
C THR A 47 -5.03 3.52 22.98
N HIS A 48 -5.16 3.49 21.65
CA HIS A 48 -4.16 3.96 20.69
C HIS A 48 -4.77 4.97 19.71
N THR A 49 -5.28 6.08 20.24
CA THR A 49 -6.06 7.08 19.48
C THR A 49 -5.25 7.84 18.42
N ASP A 50 -3.92 7.83 18.54
CA ASP A 50 -2.96 8.51 17.66
C ASP A 50 -2.22 7.56 16.72
N GLN A 51 -2.55 6.26 16.73
CA GLN A 51 -1.87 5.25 15.93
C GLN A 51 -2.74 4.73 14.79
N PHE A 52 -2.05 4.20 13.77
CA PHE A 52 -2.69 3.55 12.63
C PHE A 52 -3.32 2.21 13.03
N ILE A 53 -4.61 2.04 12.70
CA ILE A 53 -5.36 0.80 12.93
C ILE A 53 -5.41 0.00 11.63
N ALA A 54 -4.63 -1.08 11.55
CA ALA A 54 -4.48 -1.90 10.35
C ALA A 54 -5.80 -2.54 9.89
N GLU A 55 -6.62 -3.01 10.83
CA GLU A 55 -7.92 -3.65 10.52
C GLU A 55 -8.89 -2.69 9.80
N ARG A 56 -8.83 -1.37 10.08
CA ARG A 56 -9.65 -0.37 9.37
C ARG A 56 -9.25 -0.28 7.90
N ALA A 57 -7.94 -0.22 7.64
CA ALA A 57 -7.42 -0.14 6.29
C ALA A 57 -7.68 -1.44 5.51
N GLU A 58 -7.52 -2.60 6.15
CA GLU A 58 -7.86 -3.89 5.57
C GLU A 58 -9.35 -3.97 5.20
N HIS A 59 -10.24 -3.55 6.11
CA HIS A 59 -11.68 -3.57 5.83
C HIS A 59 -12.06 -2.65 4.65
N PHE A 60 -11.46 -1.45 4.55
CA PHE A 60 -11.65 -0.58 3.39
C PHE A 60 -11.13 -1.23 2.09
N LEU A 61 -9.92 -1.80 2.13
CA LEU A 61 -9.32 -2.51 1.00
C LEU A 61 -10.21 -3.67 0.53
N LEU A 62 -10.75 -4.46 1.45
CA LEU A 62 -11.68 -5.55 1.14
C LEU A 62 -12.94 -5.03 0.45
N LYS A 63 -13.54 -3.93 0.91
CA LYS A 63 -14.69 -3.34 0.22
C LYS A 63 -14.35 -2.92 -1.21
N LEU A 64 -13.20 -2.28 -1.41
CA LEU A 64 -12.74 -1.82 -2.73
C LEU A 64 -12.42 -3.00 -3.67
N SER A 65 -11.78 -4.05 -3.15
CA SER A 65 -11.44 -5.26 -3.91
C SER A 65 -12.69 -6.08 -4.26
N ASN A 66 -13.65 -6.16 -3.34
CA ASN A 66 -14.94 -6.86 -3.54
C ASN A 66 -15.84 -6.22 -4.60
N LEU A 67 -15.53 -5.02 -5.09
CA LEU A 67 -16.17 -4.46 -6.29
C LEU A 67 -15.85 -5.27 -7.55
N GLY A 68 -14.83 -6.13 -7.51
CA GLY A 68 -14.33 -6.87 -8.67
C GLY A 68 -13.43 -6.01 -9.56
N PRO A 69 -13.21 -6.43 -10.82
CA PRO A 69 -12.42 -5.67 -11.77
C PRO A 69 -12.98 -4.26 -11.99
N LYS A 70 -12.15 -3.25 -11.76
CA LYS A 70 -12.42 -1.82 -11.92
C LYS A 70 -11.74 -1.31 -13.19
N VAL A 71 -12.08 -1.91 -14.32
CA VAL A 71 -11.57 -1.44 -15.62
C VAL A 71 -12.13 -0.06 -15.90
N LEU A 72 -11.32 0.81 -16.52
CA LEU A 72 -11.75 2.11 -16.99
C LEU A 72 -13.08 2.02 -17.78
N GLY A 73 -14.02 2.91 -17.46
CA GLY A 73 -15.35 2.94 -18.08
C GLY A 73 -16.37 1.94 -17.50
N SER A 74 -15.98 1.05 -16.61
CA SER A 74 -16.91 0.16 -15.90
C SER A 74 -17.66 0.89 -14.79
N GLU A 75 -18.88 0.45 -14.46
CA GLU A 75 -19.64 0.97 -13.30
C GLU A 75 -18.86 0.77 -11.99
N ALA A 76 -18.12 -0.34 -11.87
CA ALA A 76 -17.28 -0.63 -10.72
C ALA A 76 -16.21 0.45 -10.51
N ASN A 77 -15.57 0.90 -11.58
CA ASN A 77 -14.55 1.96 -11.55
C ASN A 77 -15.18 3.37 -11.41
N GLU A 78 -16.06 3.72 -12.36
CA GLU A 78 -16.50 5.11 -12.55
C GLU A 78 -17.51 5.58 -11.50
N VAL A 79 -18.23 4.64 -10.88
CA VAL A 79 -19.29 4.97 -9.94
C VAL A 79 -18.95 4.40 -8.57
N LYS A 80 -18.83 3.08 -8.45
CA LYS A 80 -18.75 2.42 -7.13
C LYS A 80 -17.46 2.71 -6.40
N ALA A 81 -16.31 2.58 -7.06
CA ALA A 81 -15.01 2.85 -6.45
C ALA A 81 -14.87 4.32 -6.04
N VAL A 82 -15.22 5.25 -6.94
CA VAL A 82 -15.19 6.69 -6.67
C VAL A 82 -16.12 7.03 -5.50
N GLN A 83 -17.35 6.52 -5.49
CA GLN A 83 -18.29 6.75 -4.39
C GLN A 83 -17.73 6.24 -3.06
N LEU A 84 -17.20 5.03 -3.04
CA LEU A 84 -16.64 4.40 -1.85
C LEU A 84 -15.45 5.20 -1.28
N ILE A 85 -14.58 5.71 -2.14
CA ILE A 85 -13.47 6.59 -1.76
C ILE A 85 -13.98 7.92 -1.21
N MET A 86 -14.94 8.57 -1.89
CA MET A 86 -15.49 9.86 -1.47
C MET A 86 -16.26 9.76 -0.15
N ASP A 87 -16.96 8.65 0.09
CA ASP A 87 -17.68 8.39 1.34
C ASP A 87 -16.72 8.22 2.52
N GLU A 88 -15.63 7.48 2.33
CA GLU A 88 -14.60 7.31 3.36
C GLU A 88 -13.90 8.63 3.67
N ILE A 89 -13.53 9.41 2.64
CA ILE A 89 -12.97 10.76 2.82
C ILE A 89 -13.94 11.66 3.60
N SER A 90 -15.23 11.61 3.26
CA SER A 90 -16.26 12.39 3.97
C SER A 90 -16.40 11.94 5.43
N ALA A 91 -16.29 10.65 5.72
CA ALA A 91 -16.29 10.11 7.07
C ALA A 91 -15.06 10.56 7.88
N ILE A 92 -13.89 10.62 7.24
CA ILE A 92 -12.64 11.14 7.84
C ILE A 92 -12.78 12.64 8.12
N GLN A 93 -13.32 13.42 7.19
CA GLN A 93 -13.54 14.86 7.38
C GLN A 93 -14.45 15.17 8.57
N LYS A 94 -15.47 14.33 8.85
CA LYS A 94 -16.36 14.48 10.01
C LYS A 94 -15.67 14.17 11.35
N GLN A 95 -14.60 13.37 11.32
CA GLN A 95 -13.85 12.96 12.50
C GLN A 95 -12.54 13.75 12.67
N LYS A 96 -12.23 14.67 11.75
CA LYS A 96 -10.98 15.42 11.77
C LYS A 96 -10.90 16.32 13.01
N SER A 97 -9.69 16.47 13.53
CA SER A 97 -9.41 17.49 14.55
C SER A 97 -9.53 18.90 13.96
N ASP A 98 -9.91 19.86 14.80
CA ASP A 98 -9.95 21.28 14.45
C ASP A 98 -8.58 21.88 14.07
N TYR A 99 -7.49 21.18 14.38
CA TYR A 99 -6.13 21.59 14.04
C TYR A 99 -5.83 21.48 12.53
N PHE A 100 -6.50 20.57 11.83
CA PHE A 100 -6.22 20.28 10.42
C PHE A 100 -7.35 20.73 9.49
N ASP A 101 -6.97 21.12 8.28
CA ASP A 101 -7.87 21.29 7.14
C ASP A 101 -7.66 20.16 6.14
N ILE A 102 -8.78 19.70 5.57
CA ILE A 102 -8.82 18.66 4.54
C ILE A 102 -9.57 19.24 3.36
N GLU A 103 -8.84 19.50 2.28
CA GLU A 103 -9.38 19.95 1.00
C GLU A 103 -9.45 18.75 0.04
N VAL A 104 -10.57 18.62 -0.66
CA VAL A 104 -10.82 17.50 -1.58
C VAL A 104 -11.13 18.06 -2.95
N ASP A 105 -10.42 17.59 -3.97
CA ASP A 105 -10.67 17.92 -5.37
C ASP A 105 -10.94 16.64 -6.16
N LYS A 106 -12.11 16.58 -6.80
CA LYS A 106 -12.51 15.48 -7.68
C LYS A 106 -12.44 15.99 -9.11
N GLN A 107 -11.46 15.48 -9.85
CA GLN A 107 -11.21 15.87 -11.23
C GLN A 107 -11.77 14.83 -12.19
N VAL A 108 -12.41 15.30 -13.26
CA VAL A 108 -12.82 14.46 -14.39
C VAL A 108 -12.05 14.93 -15.60
N VAL A 109 -11.16 14.09 -16.11
CA VAL A 109 -10.24 14.44 -17.19
C VAL A 109 -10.42 13.51 -18.38
N SER A 110 -10.18 14.04 -19.56
CA SER A 110 -10.13 13.28 -20.80
C SER A 110 -8.85 13.65 -21.53
N GLY A 111 -8.25 12.68 -22.22
CA GLY A 111 -6.96 12.88 -22.85
C GLY A 111 -6.69 11.85 -23.94
N GLN A 112 -5.66 12.13 -24.71
CA GLN A 112 -5.20 11.27 -25.79
C GLN A 112 -3.76 10.85 -25.49
N TYR A 113 -3.53 9.55 -25.33
CA TYR A 113 -2.19 9.00 -25.16
C TYR A 113 -1.51 8.71 -26.51
N SER A 114 -2.30 8.34 -27.52
CA SER A 114 -1.84 8.19 -28.90
C SER A 114 -2.97 8.42 -29.90
N ALA A 115 -2.66 8.48 -31.19
CA ALA A 115 -3.66 8.62 -32.26
C ALA A 115 -4.84 7.63 -32.15
N THR A 116 -4.61 6.45 -31.56
CA THR A 116 -5.60 5.37 -31.41
C THR A 116 -6.02 5.08 -29.96
N ARG A 117 -5.44 5.77 -28.96
CA ARG A 117 -5.75 5.55 -27.53
C ARG A 117 -6.19 6.85 -26.90
N LEU A 118 -7.51 6.93 -26.69
CA LEU A 118 -8.20 8.00 -26.00
C LEU A 118 -8.67 7.47 -24.65
N TYR A 119 -8.54 8.28 -23.61
CA TYR A 119 -9.17 8.04 -22.32
C TYR A 119 -10.16 9.16 -22.09
N GLN A 120 -11.39 8.81 -21.73
CA GLN A 120 -12.46 9.76 -21.53
C GLN A 120 -13.05 9.55 -20.13
N GLY A 121 -13.29 10.66 -19.44
CA GLY A 121 -13.97 10.64 -18.15
C GLY A 121 -13.17 9.99 -17.03
N VAL A 122 -11.84 9.95 -17.12
CA VAL A 122 -10.98 9.44 -16.04
C VAL A 122 -11.17 10.31 -14.81
N GLN A 123 -11.47 9.70 -13.68
CA GLN A 123 -11.72 10.40 -12.43
C GLN A 123 -10.51 10.30 -11.50
N ASN A 124 -9.97 11.45 -11.06
CA ASN A 124 -8.94 11.52 -10.03
C ASN A 124 -9.54 12.13 -8.77
N VAL A 125 -9.14 11.60 -7.61
CA VAL A 125 -9.50 12.16 -6.30
C VAL A 125 -8.22 12.59 -5.60
N ILE A 126 -8.13 13.89 -5.32
CA ILE A 126 -6.97 14.50 -4.66
C ILE A 126 -7.43 14.97 -3.28
N VAL A 127 -6.70 14.57 -2.25
CA VAL A 127 -6.93 15.02 -0.88
C VAL A 127 -5.69 15.73 -0.38
N LYS A 128 -5.85 16.97 0.06
CA LYS A 128 -4.78 17.75 0.69
C LYS A 128 -5.10 17.90 2.17
N LEU A 129 -4.18 17.43 3.01
CA LEU A 129 -4.19 17.63 4.46
C LEU A 129 -3.16 18.70 4.83
N SER A 130 -3.58 19.71 5.57
CA SER A 130 -2.69 20.78 6.06
C SER A 130 -3.02 21.14 7.51
N ALA A 131 -2.00 21.49 8.29
CA ALA A 131 -2.22 22.14 9.58
C ALA A 131 -2.60 23.61 9.34
N LYS A 132 -3.65 24.10 10.02
CA LYS A 132 -4.16 25.47 9.85
C LYS A 132 -3.11 26.56 10.09
N THR A 133 -2.14 26.27 10.95
CA THR A 133 -1.07 27.19 11.34
C THR A 133 0.20 27.04 10.49
N SER A 134 0.25 26.06 9.58
CA SER A 134 1.43 25.81 8.75
C SER A 134 1.60 26.89 7.69
N THR A 135 2.78 27.49 7.64
CA THR A 135 3.21 28.42 6.59
C THR A 135 4.06 27.74 5.51
N SER A 136 4.33 26.44 5.66
CA SER A 136 5.10 25.66 4.68
C SER A 136 4.35 25.53 3.36
N SER A 137 5.04 25.74 2.24
CA SER A 137 4.57 25.42 0.89
C SER A 137 4.94 24.01 0.43
N ASN A 138 5.66 23.24 1.25
CA ASN A 138 6.08 21.88 0.92
C ASN A 138 5.02 20.86 1.32
N TYR A 139 4.79 19.89 0.45
CA TYR A 139 3.84 18.79 0.66
C TYR A 139 4.49 17.45 0.29
N LEU A 140 4.12 16.40 1.01
CA LEU A 140 4.43 15.03 0.64
C LEU A 140 3.25 14.47 -0.17
N LEU A 141 3.50 14.12 -1.43
CA LEU A 141 2.52 13.42 -2.27
C LEU A 141 2.64 11.92 -2.06
N ILE A 142 1.54 11.31 -1.61
CA ILE A 142 1.35 9.86 -1.61
C ILE A 142 0.25 9.59 -2.63
N ASN A 143 0.55 8.76 -3.64
CA ASN A 143 -0.39 8.42 -4.70
C ASN A 143 -0.55 6.91 -4.86
N ALA A 144 -1.70 6.54 -5.41
CA ALA A 144 -2.04 5.21 -5.86
C ALA A 144 -3.06 5.33 -7.00
N HIS A 145 -3.32 4.23 -7.70
CA HIS A 145 -4.39 4.14 -8.67
C HIS A 145 -5.42 3.10 -8.17
N PHE A 146 -6.70 3.33 -8.43
CA PHE A 146 -7.80 2.47 -7.94
C PHE A 146 -8.46 1.64 -9.04
N ASP A 147 -8.13 1.92 -10.31
CA ASP A 147 -8.54 1.13 -11.46
C ASP A 147 -7.75 -0.19 -11.50
N SER A 148 -8.30 -1.17 -12.21
CA SER A 148 -7.66 -2.48 -12.35
C SER A 148 -7.69 -3.00 -13.78
N VAL A 149 -6.87 -4.02 -14.02
CA VAL A 149 -6.88 -4.76 -15.29
C VAL A 149 -8.13 -5.66 -15.39
N PRO A 150 -8.59 -6.02 -16.61
CA PRO A 150 -9.87 -6.72 -16.83
C PRO A 150 -10.08 -8.05 -16.11
N THR A 151 -9.02 -8.71 -15.68
CA THR A 151 -9.08 -10.05 -15.07
C THR A 151 -8.70 -10.05 -13.58
N SER A 152 -8.40 -8.90 -13.00
CA SER A 152 -8.00 -8.78 -11.61
C SER A 152 -8.90 -7.80 -10.88
N PRO A 153 -9.36 -8.12 -9.66
CA PRO A 153 -10.04 -7.14 -8.82
C PRO A 153 -9.12 -5.97 -8.45
N GLY A 154 -7.80 -6.12 -8.57
CA GLY A 154 -6.84 -5.17 -8.01
C GLY A 154 -6.88 -5.15 -6.48
N ALA A 155 -5.83 -4.62 -5.89
CA ALA A 155 -5.69 -4.34 -4.46
C ALA A 155 -4.70 -3.18 -4.29
#